data_AF-A0A2A4E5Z7-F1
#
_entry.id   AF-A0A2A4E5Z7-F1
#
_cell.length_a   1.000
_cell.length_b   1.000
_cell.length_c   1.000
_cell.angle_alpha   90.00
_cell.angle_beta   90.00
_cell.angle_gamma   90.00
#
_symmetry.space_group_name_H-M   'P 1'
#
loop_
_entity.id
_entity.type
_entity.pdbx_description
1 polymer ?
#
loop_
_entity_poly.entity_id
_entity_poly.type
_entity_poly.pdbx_seq_one_letter_code
_entity_poly.pdbx_strand_id
1 'polypeptide(L)'
;MFRPRPRSLELRVDRDSVAMGDDVVSHAGVLSVPRGTLLSAAIERCSPEIKAPGWSWVAVVDGMAAAVWSVDHGVHLLVPDRKLSRGPVEVFFRYFAQIDPVWLFDRLARGERPDRRALEEQYAPIARERYRAELRRRERELDGRLLSTACVEALRHYGAEFTLHADVACEFTHDADAWVVRRADTMFQVFRGGGGPIASLRPHAFGEAWLVGMLGAAVRAAEGWEALPDAHVSPDLELTRSGGRWTSRGPTVVQVHSELAASVAQLAHGRSVSQMLEVFDV
;
A
#
# COMPACT_ATOMS: atom_id res chain seq x y z
N MET A 1 50.04 2.95 -34.87
CA MET A 1 49.09 4.09 -34.79
C MET A 1 48.25 3.92 -33.52
N PHE A 2 48.61 4.60 -32.42
CA PHE A 2 47.86 4.54 -31.16
C PHE A 2 46.63 5.46 -31.28
N ARG A 3 45.44 4.90 -31.42
CA ARG A 3 44.21 5.68 -31.24
C ARG A 3 44.14 6.11 -29.76
N PRO A 4 43.98 7.41 -29.44
CA PRO A 4 43.79 7.83 -28.07
C PRO A 4 42.55 7.13 -27.51
N ARG A 5 42.71 6.48 -26.35
CA ARG A 5 41.59 5.83 -25.67
C ARG A 5 40.53 6.89 -25.34
N PRO A 6 39.24 6.64 -25.60
CA PRO A 6 38.18 7.59 -25.25
C PRO A 6 38.25 7.89 -23.75
N ARG A 7 38.16 9.18 -23.39
CA ARG A 7 38.29 9.66 -22.00
C ARG A 7 37.06 9.33 -21.14
N SER A 8 35.94 9.00 -21.77
CA SER A 8 34.69 8.60 -21.15
C SER A 8 34.36 7.12 -21.39
N LEU A 9 33.47 6.59 -20.55
CA LEU A 9 32.80 5.30 -20.66
C LEU A 9 31.30 5.55 -20.77
N GLU A 10 30.66 4.75 -21.60
CA GLU A 10 29.21 4.69 -21.73
C GLU A 10 28.63 3.80 -20.63
N LEU A 11 27.59 4.28 -19.96
CA LEU A 11 26.73 3.53 -19.06
C LEU A 11 25.36 3.44 -19.72
N ARG A 12 24.87 2.22 -19.92
CA ARG A 12 23.51 1.98 -20.39
C ARG A 12 22.68 1.65 -19.18
N VAL A 13 21.63 2.42 -18.96
CA VAL A 13 20.84 2.39 -17.73
C VAL A 13 19.42 2.06 -18.05
N ASP A 14 18.80 1.21 -17.24
CA ASP A 14 17.37 0.92 -17.31
C ASP A 14 16.87 0.54 -15.91
N ARG A 15 15.55 0.41 -15.74
CA ARG A 15 14.95 0.04 -14.46
C ARG A 15 13.62 -0.70 -14.62
N ASP A 16 13.24 -1.43 -13.57
CA ASP A 16 11.89 -1.95 -13.43
C ASP A 16 10.86 -0.81 -13.33
N SER A 17 9.67 -1.07 -13.88
CA SER A 17 8.48 -0.25 -13.67
C SER A 17 7.98 -0.42 -12.23
N VAL A 18 7.53 0.67 -11.61
CA VAL A 18 7.04 0.65 -10.22
C VAL A 18 5.51 0.59 -10.10
N ALA A 19 4.80 0.95 -11.17
CA ALA A 19 3.34 1.00 -11.23
C ALA A 19 2.84 0.83 -12.67
N MET A 20 1.54 0.53 -12.83
CA MET A 20 0.90 0.45 -14.13
C MET A 20 0.98 1.80 -14.85
N GLY A 21 1.50 1.80 -16.08
CA GLY A 21 1.64 3.00 -16.91
C GLY A 21 2.92 3.80 -16.66
N ASP A 22 3.77 3.37 -15.74
CA ASP A 22 5.13 3.92 -15.59
C ASP A 22 5.97 3.67 -16.85
N ASP A 23 5.74 2.55 -17.53
CA ASP A 23 6.42 2.08 -18.73
C ASP A 23 5.81 2.57 -20.06
N VAL A 24 4.92 3.57 -20.02
CA VAL A 24 4.41 4.19 -21.26
C VAL A 24 5.54 4.77 -22.11
N VAL A 25 6.62 5.21 -21.45
CA VAL A 25 7.88 5.60 -22.08
C VAL A 25 8.99 4.71 -21.53
N SER A 26 9.89 4.27 -22.42
CA SER A 26 11.06 3.48 -22.01
C SER A 26 11.89 4.20 -20.95
N HIS A 27 12.32 3.48 -19.93
CA HIS A 27 13.26 3.97 -18.92
C HIS A 27 14.72 3.87 -19.37
N ALA A 28 14.98 3.19 -20.50
CA ALA A 28 16.32 2.98 -21.01
C ALA A 28 16.98 4.31 -21.40
N GLY A 29 18.18 4.53 -20.87
CA GLY A 29 18.97 5.73 -21.07
C GLY A 29 20.45 5.41 -21.28
N VAL A 30 21.18 6.40 -21.76
CA VAL A 30 22.63 6.32 -21.94
C VAL A 30 23.28 7.53 -21.28
N LEU A 31 24.27 7.26 -20.43
CA LEU A 31 25.06 8.26 -19.72
C LEU A 31 26.53 8.07 -20.03
N SER A 32 27.30 9.15 -19.96
CA SER A 32 28.76 9.09 -20.10
C SER A 32 29.44 9.53 -18.81
N VAL A 33 30.38 8.73 -18.33
CA VAL A 33 31.21 9.03 -17.15
C VAL A 33 32.70 9.00 -17.51
N PRO A 34 33.57 9.75 -16.80
CA PRO A 34 35.01 9.64 -17.01
C PRO A 34 35.52 8.22 -16.77
N ARG A 35 36.53 7.80 -17.54
CA ARG A 35 37.29 6.59 -17.20
C ARG A 35 37.93 6.73 -15.82
N GLY A 36 37.89 5.67 -15.03
CA GLY A 36 38.40 5.66 -13.67
C GLY A 36 37.37 6.08 -12.61
N THR A 37 36.15 6.45 -13.01
CA THR A 37 35.02 6.65 -12.10
C THR A 37 34.80 5.39 -11.26
N LEU A 38 34.59 5.54 -9.96
CA LEU A 38 34.27 4.44 -9.04
C LEU A 38 32.90 3.85 -9.36
N LEU A 39 32.72 2.56 -9.09
CA LEU A 39 31.46 1.87 -9.35
C LEU A 39 30.33 2.50 -8.53
N SER A 40 30.57 2.80 -7.25
CA SER A 40 29.62 3.50 -6.38
C SER A 40 29.14 4.82 -7.00
N ALA A 41 30.07 5.66 -7.43
CA ALA A 41 29.78 6.96 -8.04
C ALA A 41 29.06 6.84 -9.39
N ALA A 42 29.36 5.80 -10.17
CA ALA A 42 28.65 5.52 -11.41
C ALA A 42 27.19 5.09 -11.14
N ILE A 43 26.96 4.18 -10.19
CA ILE A 43 25.62 3.73 -9.80
C ILE A 43 24.80 4.91 -9.25
N GLU A 44 25.37 5.71 -8.35
CA GLU A 44 24.69 6.87 -7.77
C GLU A 44 24.29 7.87 -8.87
N ARG A 45 25.15 8.10 -9.86
CA ARG A 45 24.83 8.98 -10.99
C ARG A 45 23.74 8.41 -11.91
N CYS A 46 23.61 7.09 -11.96
CA CYS A 46 22.60 6.38 -12.73
C CYS A 46 21.32 6.12 -11.93
N SER A 47 21.22 6.62 -10.70
CA SER A 47 20.09 6.34 -9.81
C SER A 47 18.73 6.58 -10.48
N PRO A 48 17.71 5.76 -10.19
CA PRO A 48 16.34 5.99 -10.64
C PRO A 48 15.85 7.42 -10.34
N GLU A 49 15.06 7.96 -11.26
CA GLU A 49 14.39 9.25 -11.12
C GLU A 49 13.30 9.23 -10.04
N ILE A 50 12.79 8.03 -9.71
CA ILE A 50 11.79 7.83 -8.66
C ILE A 50 12.48 7.86 -7.30
N LYS A 51 12.23 8.94 -6.56
CA LYS A 51 12.89 9.23 -5.29
C LYS A 51 11.92 9.20 -4.10
N ALA A 52 11.20 8.09 -3.95
CA ALA A 52 10.33 7.87 -2.80
C ALA A 52 11.12 7.31 -1.59
N PRO A 53 10.99 7.91 -0.39
CA PRO A 53 11.53 7.36 0.85
C PRO A 53 10.97 5.96 1.16
N GLY A 54 11.81 5.12 1.76
CA GLY A 54 11.50 3.74 2.14
C GLY A 54 11.49 2.74 0.97
N TRP A 55 11.76 3.19 -0.25
CA TRP A 55 11.80 2.33 -1.43
C TRP A 55 13.23 1.86 -1.69
N SER A 56 13.38 0.58 -2.00
CA SER A 56 14.69 -0.02 -2.28
C SER A 56 14.80 -0.54 -3.70
N TRP A 57 16.02 -0.46 -4.21
CA TRP A 57 16.40 -0.91 -5.54
C TRP A 57 17.66 -1.77 -5.44
N VAL A 58 17.77 -2.78 -6.29
CA VAL A 58 19.02 -3.54 -6.47
C VAL A 58 19.61 -3.15 -7.82
N ALA A 59 20.79 -2.51 -7.78
CA ALA A 59 21.54 -2.19 -8.98
C ALA A 59 22.26 -3.45 -9.48
N VAL A 60 21.89 -3.91 -10.66
CA VAL A 60 22.51 -5.01 -11.39
C VAL A 60 23.47 -4.44 -12.42
N VAL A 61 24.76 -4.70 -12.27
CA VAL A 61 25.81 -4.21 -13.16
C VAL A 61 26.41 -5.38 -13.93
N ASP A 62 26.37 -5.33 -15.25
CA ASP A 62 26.81 -6.41 -16.16
C ASP A 62 26.23 -7.79 -15.77
N GLY A 63 24.96 -7.81 -15.35
CA GLY A 63 24.23 -9.02 -14.95
C GLY A 63 24.43 -9.47 -13.49
N MET A 64 25.24 -8.75 -12.70
CA MET A 64 25.48 -9.07 -11.29
C MET A 64 24.87 -8.04 -10.35
N ALA A 65 24.21 -8.48 -9.28
CA ALA A 65 23.78 -7.58 -8.21
C ALA A 65 25.02 -6.94 -7.56
N ALA A 66 25.18 -5.63 -7.76
CA ALA A 66 26.37 -4.89 -7.39
C ALA A 66 26.13 -3.93 -6.22
N ALA A 67 24.89 -3.47 -6.04
CA ALA A 67 24.53 -2.59 -4.93
C ALA A 67 23.06 -2.69 -4.56
N VAL A 68 22.75 -2.28 -3.32
CA VAL A 68 21.42 -1.79 -2.95
C VAL A 68 21.46 -0.26 -3.01
N TRP A 69 20.41 0.35 -3.57
CA TRP A 69 20.24 1.79 -3.62
C TRP A 69 18.87 2.17 -3.06
N SER A 70 18.82 3.28 -2.32
CA SER A 70 17.59 3.93 -1.89
C SER A 70 17.84 5.43 -1.74
N VAL A 71 16.78 6.23 -1.71
CA VAL A 71 16.90 7.67 -1.46
C VAL A 71 17.45 7.94 -0.06
N ASP A 72 17.06 7.15 0.93
CA ASP A 72 17.38 7.40 2.33
C ASP A 72 18.84 7.04 2.66
N HIS A 73 19.45 6.12 1.90
CA HIS A 73 20.78 5.57 2.21
C HIS A 73 21.81 5.71 1.07
N GLY A 74 21.40 6.11 -0.14
CA GLY A 74 22.28 6.15 -1.31
C GLY A 74 22.76 4.75 -1.72
N VAL A 75 23.94 4.67 -2.35
CA VAL A 75 24.54 3.40 -2.81
C VAL A 75 25.24 2.65 -1.67
N HIS A 76 24.83 1.40 -1.45
CA HIS A 76 25.52 0.41 -0.62
C HIS A 76 26.01 -0.76 -1.48
N LEU A 77 27.33 -0.87 -1.66
CA LEU A 77 27.94 -1.85 -2.57
C LEU A 77 28.00 -3.27 -1.99
N LEU A 78 27.54 -4.24 -2.78
CA LEU A 78 27.64 -5.68 -2.52
C LEU A 78 28.94 -6.29 -3.07
N VAL A 79 29.66 -5.53 -3.90
CA VAL A 79 30.92 -5.92 -4.53
C VAL A 79 31.99 -4.86 -4.25
N PRO A 80 33.29 -5.16 -4.41
CA PRO A 80 34.35 -4.17 -4.20
C PRO A 80 34.17 -2.92 -5.08
N ASP A 81 34.41 -1.74 -4.49
CA ASP A 81 34.31 -0.47 -5.22
C ASP A 81 35.49 -0.28 -6.17
N ARG A 82 35.33 -0.81 -7.37
CA ARG A 82 36.36 -0.81 -8.41
C ARG A 82 36.20 0.39 -9.34
N LYS A 83 37.33 0.87 -9.87
CA LYS A 83 37.33 1.85 -10.96
C LYS A 83 36.84 1.23 -12.26
N LEU A 84 35.90 1.89 -12.92
CA LEU A 84 35.44 1.52 -14.25
C LEU A 84 36.50 1.89 -15.28
N SER A 85 37.01 0.91 -16.01
CA SER A 85 38.13 1.08 -16.95
C SER A 85 37.76 0.72 -18.40
N ARG A 86 36.65 0.00 -18.59
CA ARG A 86 36.11 -0.49 -19.86
C ARG A 86 34.59 -0.29 -19.85
N GLY A 87 34.01 -0.17 -21.04
CA GLY A 87 32.58 -0.04 -21.27
C GLY A 87 32.24 -0.50 -22.71
N PRO A 88 30.96 -0.48 -23.11
CA PRO A 88 29.81 -0.02 -22.31
C PRO A 88 29.60 -0.87 -21.04
N VAL A 89 29.06 -0.25 -20.00
CA VAL A 89 28.66 -0.93 -18.75
C VAL A 89 27.15 -0.90 -18.66
N GLU A 90 26.53 -2.06 -18.49
CA GLU A 90 25.09 -2.18 -18.35
C GLU A 90 24.71 -2.05 -16.87
N VAL A 91 23.76 -1.17 -16.56
CA VAL A 91 23.25 -0.92 -15.20
C VAL A 91 21.74 -1.04 -15.24
N PHE A 92 21.18 -2.01 -14.53
CA PHE A 92 19.74 -2.20 -14.43
C PHE A 92 19.30 -2.08 -12.97
N PHE A 93 18.31 -1.23 -12.68
CA PHE A 93 17.76 -1.13 -11.33
C PHE A 93 16.51 -1.99 -11.18
N ARG A 94 16.64 -3.06 -10.40
CA ARG A 94 15.49 -3.89 -10.02
C ARG A 94 14.75 -3.27 -8.86
N TYR A 95 13.45 -3.14 -8.94
CA TYR A 95 12.62 -2.53 -7.90
C TYR A 95 12.29 -3.55 -6.82
N PHE A 96 12.57 -3.25 -5.55
CA PHE A 96 12.32 -4.14 -4.39
C PHE A 96 11.25 -3.58 -3.43
N ALA A 97 10.34 -2.76 -3.97
CA ALA A 97 9.22 -2.20 -3.24
C ALA A 97 9.67 -1.47 -1.95
N GLN A 98 8.91 -1.66 -0.88
CA GLN A 98 9.11 -1.03 0.42
C GLN A 98 9.91 -1.93 1.38
N ILE A 99 10.74 -2.83 0.85
CA ILE A 99 11.70 -3.56 1.69
C ILE A 99 12.72 -2.55 2.22
N ASP A 100 12.98 -2.60 3.53
CA ASP A 100 14.00 -1.77 4.16
C ASP A 100 15.37 -2.00 3.50
N PRO A 101 16.02 -0.94 3.00
CA PRO A 101 17.24 -1.07 2.20
C PRO A 101 18.43 -1.60 3.02
N VAL A 102 18.50 -1.33 4.32
CA VAL A 102 19.55 -1.86 5.19
C VAL A 102 19.36 -3.36 5.39
N TRP A 103 18.13 -3.80 5.65
CA TRP A 103 17.80 -5.22 5.74
C TRP A 103 18.06 -5.95 4.43
N LEU A 104 17.67 -5.36 3.29
CA LEU A 104 17.91 -5.91 1.96
C LEU A 104 19.41 -6.06 1.68
N PHE A 105 20.20 -5.03 1.98
CA PHE A 105 21.64 -5.07 1.85
C PHE A 105 22.26 -6.21 2.64
N ASP A 106 21.91 -6.34 3.92
CA ASP A 106 22.43 -7.38 4.80
C ASP A 106 22.14 -8.80 4.27
N ARG A 107 20.96 -9.01 3.67
CA ARG A 107 20.57 -10.29 3.08
C ARG A 107 21.40 -10.63 1.85
N LEU A 108 21.51 -9.68 0.92
CA LEU A 108 22.27 -9.87 -0.31
C LEU A 108 23.78 -9.97 -0.04
N ALA A 109 24.31 -9.23 0.94
CA ALA A 109 25.71 -9.30 1.35
C ALA A 109 26.08 -10.66 1.94
N ARG A 110 25.12 -11.39 2.53
CA ARG A 110 25.28 -12.78 2.99
C ARG A 110 25.13 -13.82 1.87
N GLY A 111 24.91 -13.39 0.63
CA GLY A 111 24.80 -14.27 -0.53
C GLY A 111 23.39 -14.77 -0.82
N GLU A 112 22.35 -14.21 -0.19
CA GLU A 112 20.98 -14.50 -0.60
C GLU A 112 20.71 -14.03 -2.03
N ARG A 113 19.85 -14.74 -2.75
CA ARG A 113 19.52 -14.40 -4.13
C ARG A 113 18.65 -13.15 -4.17
N PRO A 114 18.84 -12.24 -5.15
CA PRO A 114 17.97 -11.09 -5.36
C PRO A 114 16.64 -11.50 -6.01
N ASP A 115 15.88 -12.33 -5.30
CA ASP A 115 14.51 -12.71 -5.63
C ASP A 115 13.56 -11.83 -4.80
N ARG A 116 12.93 -10.88 -5.49
CA ARG A 116 12.03 -9.90 -4.86
C ARG A 116 10.92 -10.57 -4.06
N ARG A 117 10.22 -11.54 -4.65
CA ARG A 117 9.05 -12.15 -4.01
C ARG A 117 9.46 -12.91 -2.75
N ALA A 118 10.52 -13.71 -2.83
CA ALA A 118 11.01 -14.46 -1.68
C ALA A 118 11.48 -13.54 -0.54
N LEU A 119 12.13 -12.41 -0.88
CA LEU A 119 12.59 -11.44 0.11
C LEU A 119 11.45 -10.61 0.69
N GLU A 120 10.43 -10.26 -0.10
CA GLU A 120 9.20 -9.61 0.37
C GLU A 120 8.46 -10.51 1.38
N GLU A 121 8.31 -11.80 1.07
CA GLU A 121 7.68 -12.79 1.96
C GLU A 121 8.44 -12.92 3.29
N GLN A 122 9.78 -12.92 3.25
CA GLN A 122 10.63 -12.94 4.45
C GLN A 122 10.57 -11.64 5.26
N TYR A 123 10.48 -10.49 4.60
CA TYR A 123 10.44 -9.18 5.26
C TYR A 123 9.05 -8.82 5.80
N ALA A 124 7.98 -9.41 5.24
CA ALA A 124 6.60 -9.09 5.59
C ALA A 124 6.26 -9.14 7.10
N PRO A 125 6.76 -10.09 7.92
CA PRO A 125 6.54 -10.06 9.37
C PRO A 125 7.15 -8.81 10.04
N ILE A 126 8.37 -8.43 9.66
CA ILE A 126 9.09 -7.26 10.20
C ILE A 126 8.37 -5.98 9.79
N ALA A 127 7.96 -5.88 8.52
CA ALA A 127 7.20 -4.75 8.01
C ALA A 127 5.87 -4.57 8.77
N ARG A 128 5.14 -5.67 9.02
CA ARG A 128 3.89 -5.67 9.79
C ARG A 128 4.10 -5.19 11.23
N GLU A 129 5.15 -5.67 11.90
CA GLU A 129 5.48 -5.25 13.26
C GLU A 129 5.82 -3.75 13.33
N ARG A 130 6.69 -3.28 12.43
CA ARG A 130 7.07 -1.86 12.35
C ARG A 130 5.86 -0.96 12.05
N TYR A 131 5.00 -1.37 11.12
CA TYR A 131 3.77 -0.64 10.82
C TYR A 131 2.85 -0.54 12.04
N ARG A 132 2.65 -1.65 12.78
CA ARG A 132 1.85 -1.65 14.01
C ARG A 132 2.46 -0.75 15.09
N ALA A 133 3.78 -0.75 15.25
CA ALA A 133 4.47 0.14 16.18
C ALA A 133 4.30 1.62 15.82
N GLU A 134 4.39 1.96 14.53
CA GLU A 134 4.12 3.33 14.05
C GLU A 134 2.67 3.74 14.30
N LEU A 135 1.69 2.89 14.00
CA LEU A 135 0.28 3.19 14.30
C LEU A 135 0.06 3.44 15.80
N ARG A 136 0.70 2.65 16.67
CA ARG A 136 0.66 2.86 18.12
C ARG A 136 1.32 4.16 18.56
N ARG A 137 2.39 4.57 17.90
CA ARG A 137 3.01 5.88 18.14
C ARG A 137 2.04 7.00 17.75
N ARG A 138 1.47 6.94 16.55
CA ARG A 138 0.51 7.93 16.04
C ARG A 138 -0.72 8.06 16.92
N GLU A 139 -1.26 6.94 17.40
CA GLU A 139 -2.38 6.91 18.35
C GLU A 139 -2.08 7.70 19.63
N ARG A 140 -0.84 7.63 20.14
CA ARG A 140 -0.41 8.36 21.34
C ARG A 140 -0.05 9.82 21.08
N GLU A 141 0.55 10.12 19.93
CA GLU A 141 1.19 11.41 19.66
C GLU A 141 0.35 12.38 18.83
N LEU A 142 -0.63 11.88 18.05
CA LEU A 142 -1.48 12.71 17.21
C LEU A 142 -2.89 12.77 17.79
N ASP A 143 -3.50 13.96 17.75
CA ASP A 143 -4.89 14.16 18.21
C ASP A 143 -5.92 13.65 17.19
N GLY A 144 -5.55 13.59 15.90
CA GLY A 144 -6.41 13.14 14.82
C GLY A 144 -6.82 11.67 14.95
N ARG A 145 -8.05 11.35 14.56
CA ARG A 145 -8.62 10.00 14.58
C ARG A 145 -9.27 9.69 13.24
N LEU A 146 -9.11 8.45 12.77
CA LEU A 146 -9.67 8.03 11.48
C LEU A 146 -11.19 8.11 11.52
N LEU A 147 -11.81 7.35 12.43
CA LEU A 147 -13.25 7.38 12.67
C LEU A 147 -13.68 8.56 13.54
N SER A 148 -14.81 9.16 13.19
CA SER A 148 -15.51 10.17 13.98
C SER A 148 -16.01 9.60 15.31
N THR A 149 -16.20 10.47 16.31
CA THR A 149 -16.73 10.08 17.63
C THR A 149 -18.08 9.37 17.51
N ALA A 150 -18.99 9.90 16.69
CA ALA A 150 -20.29 9.29 16.45
C ALA A 150 -20.18 7.88 15.87
N CYS A 151 -19.23 7.66 14.95
CA CYS A 151 -18.97 6.32 14.39
C CYS A 151 -18.45 5.37 15.47
N VAL A 152 -17.47 5.79 16.28
CA VAL A 152 -16.93 4.97 17.37
C VAL A 152 -18.02 4.59 18.39
N GLU A 153 -18.86 5.53 18.78
CA GLU A 153 -19.98 5.30 19.69
C GLU A 153 -20.99 4.31 19.11
N ALA A 154 -21.38 4.48 17.84
CA ALA A 154 -22.29 3.55 17.15
C ALA A 154 -21.70 2.13 17.01
N LEU A 155 -20.40 2.00 16.71
CA LEU A 155 -19.76 0.69 16.65
C LEU A 155 -19.69 0.03 18.04
N ARG A 156 -19.40 0.79 19.10
CA ARG A 156 -19.42 0.28 20.48
C ARG A 156 -20.82 -0.14 20.92
N HIS A 157 -21.85 0.58 20.49
CA HIS A 157 -23.24 0.20 20.73
C HIS A 157 -23.55 -1.19 20.18
N TYR A 158 -23.03 -1.52 19.00
CA TYR A 158 -23.10 -2.88 18.43
C TYR A 158 -22.04 -3.85 18.98
N GLY A 159 -21.38 -3.53 20.10
CA GLY A 159 -20.44 -4.46 20.75
C GLY A 159 -19.03 -4.48 20.16
N ALA A 160 -18.63 -3.48 19.36
CA ALA A 160 -17.25 -3.39 18.87
C ALA A 160 -16.27 -3.02 19.99
N GLU A 161 -15.20 -3.82 20.12
CA GLU A 161 -14.10 -3.57 21.05
C GLU A 161 -12.87 -3.06 20.30
N PHE A 162 -12.51 -1.79 20.56
CA PHE A 162 -11.41 -1.12 19.86
C PHE A 162 -10.08 -1.53 20.47
N THR A 163 -9.17 -1.98 19.61
CA THR A 163 -7.79 -2.32 20.03
C THR A 163 -6.80 -1.27 19.58
N LEU A 164 -7.05 -0.54 18.48
CA LEU A 164 -6.20 0.54 17.97
C LEU A 164 -7.05 1.59 17.24
N HIS A 165 -6.80 2.88 17.46
CA HIS A 165 -7.44 3.97 16.71
C HIS A 165 -6.47 5.14 16.50
N ALA A 166 -5.79 5.11 15.36
CA ALA A 166 -4.94 6.19 14.88
C ALA A 166 -5.68 7.06 13.85
N ASP A 167 -5.00 8.10 13.34
CA ASP A 167 -5.54 9.03 12.34
C ASP A 167 -5.74 8.40 10.94
N VAL A 168 -5.03 7.31 10.64
CA VAL A 168 -5.07 6.63 9.33
C VAL A 168 -5.59 5.19 9.38
N ALA A 169 -5.72 4.62 10.57
CA ALA A 169 -6.15 3.22 10.75
C ALA A 169 -6.91 3.03 12.07
N CYS A 170 -7.84 2.10 12.07
CA CYS A 170 -8.59 1.66 13.23
C CYS A 170 -8.70 0.13 13.23
N GLU A 171 -8.40 -0.52 14.34
CA GLU A 171 -8.56 -1.96 14.55
C GLU A 171 -9.56 -2.20 15.70
N PHE A 172 -10.53 -3.08 15.48
CA PHE A 172 -11.49 -3.48 16.49
C PHE A 172 -11.93 -4.93 16.28
N THR A 173 -12.55 -5.52 17.28
CA THR A 173 -13.18 -6.84 17.21
C THR A 173 -14.68 -6.74 17.34
N HIS A 174 -15.42 -7.60 16.64
CA HIS A 174 -16.87 -7.76 16.74
C HIS A 174 -17.19 -9.23 16.45
N ASP A 175 -17.92 -9.91 17.34
CA ASP A 175 -18.21 -11.35 17.27
C ASP A 175 -16.96 -12.23 17.01
N ALA A 176 -15.88 -11.97 17.76
CA ALA A 176 -14.57 -12.62 17.63
C ALA A 176 -13.84 -12.40 16.29
N ASP A 177 -14.45 -11.70 15.32
CA ASP A 177 -13.78 -11.32 14.09
C ASP A 177 -12.96 -10.05 14.26
N ALA A 178 -11.76 -10.05 13.70
CA ALA A 178 -10.91 -8.88 13.60
C ALA A 178 -11.32 -8.02 12.40
N TRP A 179 -11.56 -6.73 12.68
CA TRP A 179 -11.86 -5.70 11.70
C TRP A 179 -10.74 -4.68 11.66
N VAL A 180 -10.38 -4.28 10.44
CA VAL A 180 -9.43 -3.20 10.21
C VAL A 180 -10.04 -2.21 9.24
N VAL A 181 -10.03 -0.94 9.62
CA VAL A 181 -10.38 0.18 8.76
C VAL A 181 -9.11 0.98 8.52
N ARG A 182 -8.84 1.37 7.28
CA ARG A 182 -7.70 2.24 6.97
C ARG A 182 -8.01 3.21 5.84
N ARG A 183 -7.31 4.33 5.86
CA ARG A 183 -7.24 5.26 4.73
C ARG A 183 -6.13 4.83 3.78
N ALA A 184 -6.48 4.56 2.53
CA ALA A 184 -5.52 4.33 1.44
C ALA A 184 -5.74 5.41 0.37
N ASP A 185 -4.84 6.39 0.30
CA ASP A 185 -5.06 7.65 -0.43
C ASP A 185 -6.37 8.32 0.04
N THR A 186 -7.37 8.42 -0.83
CA THR A 186 -8.70 8.98 -0.54
C THR A 186 -9.74 7.91 -0.19
N MET A 187 -9.40 6.62 -0.33
CA MET A 187 -10.33 5.50 -0.09
C MET A 187 -10.42 5.14 1.40
N PHE A 188 -11.65 4.94 1.86
CA PHE A 188 -11.96 4.26 3.12
C PHE A 188 -12.03 2.76 2.87
N GLN A 189 -11.03 2.01 3.33
CA GLN A 189 -10.97 0.56 3.14
C GLN A 189 -11.32 -0.17 4.42
N VAL A 190 -12.17 -1.19 4.29
CA VAL A 190 -12.57 -2.06 5.39
C VAL A 190 -12.12 -3.48 5.10
N PHE A 191 -11.53 -4.13 6.09
CA PHE A 191 -11.05 -5.49 6.08
C PHE A 191 -11.71 -6.26 7.22
N ARG A 192 -11.99 -7.55 6.97
CA ARG A 192 -12.44 -8.51 7.97
C ARG A 192 -11.61 -9.78 7.80
N GLY A 193 -10.89 -10.18 8.84
CA GLY A 193 -9.96 -11.33 8.79
C GLY A 193 -8.69 -11.09 7.95
N GLY A 194 -8.07 -12.18 7.47
CA GLY A 194 -6.71 -12.19 6.87
C GLY A 194 -6.61 -11.96 5.35
N GLY A 195 -7.63 -11.37 4.72
CA GLY A 195 -7.72 -11.22 3.26
C GLY A 195 -7.55 -9.79 2.74
N GLY A 196 -7.93 -9.58 1.47
CA GLY A 196 -8.08 -8.25 0.88
C GLY A 196 -9.26 -7.46 1.48
N PRO A 197 -9.44 -6.18 1.09
CA PRO A 197 -10.53 -5.37 1.61
C PRO A 197 -11.88 -5.97 1.20
N ILE A 198 -12.83 -5.99 2.14
CA ILE A 198 -14.23 -6.35 1.86
C ILE A 198 -15.02 -5.16 1.31
N ALA A 199 -14.55 -3.95 1.58
CA ALA A 199 -15.10 -2.71 1.05
C ALA A 199 -14.00 -1.68 0.78
N SER A 200 -14.18 -0.90 -0.28
CA SER A 200 -13.42 0.31 -0.56
C SER A 200 -14.40 1.41 -0.99
N LEU A 201 -14.51 2.45 -0.17
CA LEU A 201 -15.62 3.41 -0.19
C LEU A 201 -15.11 4.85 -0.25
N ARG A 202 -15.82 5.73 -0.96
CA ARG A 202 -15.68 7.19 -0.89
C ARG A 202 -17.06 7.86 -1.05
N PRO A 203 -17.32 8.98 -0.37
CA PRO A 203 -16.43 9.72 0.54
C PRO A 203 -16.29 9.05 1.93
N HIS A 204 -15.39 9.57 2.78
CA HIS A 204 -15.11 9.00 4.11
C HIS A 204 -16.36 8.86 4.99
N ALA A 205 -17.20 9.89 5.06
CA ALA A 205 -18.43 9.88 5.86
C ALA A 205 -19.41 8.77 5.43
N PHE A 206 -19.49 8.49 4.13
CA PHE A 206 -20.26 7.36 3.60
C PHE A 206 -19.67 6.02 4.05
N GLY A 207 -18.34 5.91 4.10
CA GLY A 207 -17.65 4.74 4.64
C GLY A 207 -18.00 4.45 6.11
N GLU A 208 -18.10 5.48 6.94
CA GLU A 208 -18.53 5.35 8.34
C GLU A 208 -19.99 4.89 8.45
N ALA A 209 -20.90 5.51 7.72
CA ALA A 209 -22.32 5.13 7.70
C ALA A 209 -22.51 3.67 7.24
N TRP A 210 -21.77 3.26 6.21
CA TRP A 210 -21.76 1.87 5.74
C TRP A 210 -21.23 0.91 6.81
N LEU A 211 -20.15 1.27 7.51
CA LEU A 211 -19.56 0.41 8.54
C LEU A 211 -20.52 0.17 9.70
N VAL A 212 -21.22 1.23 10.15
CA VAL A 212 -22.29 1.11 11.15
C VAL A 212 -23.41 0.19 10.67
N GLY A 213 -23.87 0.36 9.42
CA GLY A 213 -24.89 -0.51 8.86
C GLY A 213 -24.48 -1.98 8.75
N MET A 214 -23.19 -2.25 8.50
CA MET A 214 -22.69 -3.63 8.46
C MET A 214 -22.69 -4.31 9.83
N LEU A 215 -22.34 -3.59 10.90
CA LEU A 215 -22.41 -4.12 12.26
C LEU A 215 -23.86 -4.27 12.72
N GLY A 216 -24.71 -3.26 12.48
CA GLY A 216 -26.14 -3.35 12.76
C GLY A 216 -26.79 -4.55 12.07
N ALA A 217 -26.45 -4.80 10.80
CA ALA A 217 -26.95 -5.95 10.07
C ALA A 217 -26.48 -7.29 10.66
N ALA A 218 -25.24 -7.34 11.17
CA ALA A 218 -24.70 -8.53 11.84
C ALA A 218 -25.43 -8.80 13.17
N VAL A 219 -25.65 -7.77 13.99
CA VAL A 219 -26.36 -7.88 15.27
C VAL A 219 -27.80 -8.36 15.05
N ARG A 220 -28.54 -7.74 14.12
CA ARG A 220 -29.91 -8.18 13.76
C ARG A 220 -29.95 -9.64 13.33
N ALA A 221 -29.03 -10.05 12.47
CA ALA A 221 -28.95 -11.43 12.01
C ALA A 221 -28.64 -12.41 13.16
N ALA A 222 -27.77 -12.03 14.10
CA ALA A 222 -27.44 -12.83 15.29
C ALA A 222 -28.65 -12.98 16.24
N GLU A 223 -29.53 -11.98 16.28
CA GLU A 223 -30.79 -12.02 17.02
C GLU A 223 -31.92 -12.77 16.28
N GLY A 224 -31.65 -13.26 15.06
CA GLY A 224 -32.58 -14.02 14.25
C GLY A 224 -33.54 -13.18 13.40
N TRP A 225 -33.25 -11.88 13.26
CA TRP A 225 -34.06 -10.95 12.48
C TRP A 225 -33.52 -10.87 11.05
N GLU A 226 -34.30 -10.28 10.13
CA GLU A 226 -33.75 -9.93 8.83
C GLU A 226 -32.61 -8.91 8.98
N ALA A 227 -31.49 -9.22 8.34
CA ALA A 227 -30.25 -8.46 8.48
C ALA A 227 -30.42 -6.99 8.08
N LEU A 228 -31.30 -6.68 7.12
CA LEU A 228 -31.62 -5.31 6.75
C LEU A 228 -32.99 -4.93 7.30
N PRO A 229 -33.14 -3.75 7.91
CA PRO A 229 -34.44 -3.23 8.29
C PRO A 229 -35.26 -2.87 7.03
N ASP A 230 -36.58 -2.90 7.15
CA ASP A 230 -37.49 -2.39 6.12
C ASP A 230 -37.45 -0.86 6.12
N ALA A 231 -36.49 -0.32 5.39
CA ALA A 231 -36.20 1.11 5.32
C ALA A 231 -36.03 1.56 3.87
N HIS A 232 -36.43 2.80 3.60
CA HIS A 232 -36.34 3.36 2.26
C HIS A 232 -34.88 3.43 1.77
N VAL A 233 -34.60 2.82 0.62
CA VAL A 233 -33.30 2.84 -0.03
C VAL A 233 -33.27 3.97 -1.06
N SER A 234 -32.23 4.81 -1.04
CA SER A 234 -32.09 5.88 -2.04
C SER A 234 -31.86 5.28 -3.43
N PRO A 235 -32.59 5.73 -4.47
CA PRO A 235 -32.40 5.25 -5.84
C PRO A 235 -31.13 5.80 -6.49
N ASP A 236 -30.49 6.82 -5.90
CA ASP A 236 -29.42 7.59 -6.54
C ASP A 236 -28.06 6.86 -6.55
N LEU A 237 -27.92 5.77 -5.79
CA LEU A 237 -26.75 4.92 -5.81
C LEU A 237 -26.99 3.65 -6.63
N GLU A 238 -26.64 3.72 -7.91
CA GLU A 238 -26.63 2.55 -8.79
C GLU A 238 -25.37 1.70 -8.57
N LEU A 239 -25.58 0.42 -8.28
CA LEU A 239 -24.51 -0.57 -8.16
C LEU A 239 -24.61 -1.59 -9.29
N THR A 240 -23.47 -1.87 -9.92
CA THR A 240 -23.34 -2.86 -10.97
C THR A 240 -22.39 -3.97 -10.52
N ARG A 241 -22.74 -5.23 -10.83
CA ARG A 241 -21.89 -6.38 -10.50
C ARG A 241 -20.93 -6.65 -11.65
N SER A 242 -19.62 -6.60 -11.38
CA SER A 242 -18.56 -6.90 -12.34
C SER A 242 -17.39 -7.57 -11.65
N GLY A 243 -16.83 -8.63 -12.26
CA GLY A 243 -15.66 -9.34 -11.72
C GLY A 243 -15.85 -9.89 -10.29
N GLY A 244 -17.08 -10.28 -9.94
CA GLY A 244 -17.41 -10.77 -8.59
C GLY A 244 -17.52 -9.69 -7.51
N ARG A 245 -17.54 -8.41 -7.88
CA ARG A 245 -17.70 -7.27 -6.97
C ARG A 245 -18.86 -6.39 -7.41
N TRP A 246 -19.48 -5.71 -6.44
CA TRP A 246 -20.44 -4.64 -6.69
C TRP A 246 -19.70 -3.31 -6.73
N THR A 247 -19.96 -2.52 -7.78
CA THR A 247 -19.29 -1.24 -8.01
C THR A 247 -20.27 -0.14 -8.41
N SER A 248 -20.09 1.07 -7.88
CA SER A 248 -20.82 2.27 -8.32
C SER A 248 -20.06 3.03 -9.41
N ARG A 249 -20.77 3.94 -10.07
CA ARG A 249 -20.19 5.00 -10.93
C ARG A 249 -20.61 6.36 -10.36
N GLY A 250 -19.75 7.37 -10.50
CA GLY A 250 -20.03 8.73 -10.05
C GLY A 250 -19.25 9.15 -8.80
N PRO A 251 -19.70 10.20 -8.10
CA PRO A 251 -18.92 10.84 -7.02
C PRO A 251 -18.84 10.00 -5.74
N THR A 252 -19.85 9.17 -5.47
CA THR A 252 -19.79 8.16 -4.41
C THR A 252 -19.24 6.88 -5.00
N VAL A 253 -18.04 6.49 -4.57
CA VAL A 253 -17.37 5.27 -5.06
C VAL A 253 -17.61 4.15 -4.08
N VAL A 254 -18.15 3.05 -4.56
CA VAL A 254 -18.39 1.82 -3.82
C VAL A 254 -17.71 0.68 -4.54
N GLN A 255 -16.95 -0.13 -3.81
CA GLN A 255 -16.45 -1.42 -4.26
C GLN A 255 -16.59 -2.40 -3.11
N VAL A 256 -17.52 -3.35 -3.22
CA VAL A 256 -17.84 -4.33 -2.17
C VAL A 256 -18.02 -5.73 -2.73
N HIS A 257 -17.86 -6.75 -1.90
CA HIS A 257 -17.72 -8.15 -2.36
C HIS A 257 -18.95 -9.03 -2.11
N SER A 258 -19.96 -8.56 -1.38
CA SER A 258 -21.18 -9.34 -1.09
C SER A 258 -22.46 -8.57 -1.43
N GLU A 259 -23.56 -9.30 -1.59
CA GLU A 259 -24.88 -8.71 -1.82
C GLU A 259 -25.34 -7.91 -0.59
N LEU A 260 -25.17 -8.46 0.61
CA LEU A 260 -25.45 -7.71 1.85
C LEU A 260 -24.68 -6.39 1.91
N ALA A 261 -23.38 -6.41 1.60
CA ALA A 261 -22.56 -5.20 1.59
C ALA A 261 -23.04 -4.17 0.56
N ALA A 262 -23.53 -4.62 -0.59
CA ALA A 262 -24.11 -3.76 -1.62
C ALA A 262 -25.43 -3.14 -1.15
N SER A 263 -26.31 -3.93 -0.55
CA SER A 263 -27.58 -3.45 -0.01
C SER A 263 -27.39 -2.48 1.16
N VAL A 264 -26.45 -2.74 2.07
CA VAL A 264 -26.06 -1.78 3.12
C VAL A 264 -25.51 -0.50 2.51
N ALA A 265 -24.76 -0.56 1.39
CA ALA A 265 -24.28 0.64 0.70
C ALA A 265 -25.42 1.47 0.11
N GLN A 266 -26.43 0.84 -0.46
CA GLN A 266 -27.60 1.57 -0.96
C GLN A 266 -28.41 2.18 0.18
N LEU A 267 -28.54 1.48 1.31
CA LEU A 267 -29.19 2.01 2.51
C LEU A 267 -28.39 3.17 3.13
N ALA A 268 -27.06 3.07 3.21
CA ALA A 268 -26.20 4.12 3.77
C ALA A 268 -26.11 5.37 2.88
N HIS A 269 -26.51 5.29 1.61
CA HIS A 269 -26.39 6.41 0.70
C HIS A 269 -27.27 7.59 1.13
N GLY A 270 -26.65 8.77 1.31
CA GLY A 270 -27.32 9.97 1.80
C GLY A 270 -27.60 10.01 3.30
N ARG A 271 -27.21 8.97 4.06
CA ARG A 271 -27.42 8.91 5.51
C ARG A 271 -26.15 9.24 6.29
N SER A 272 -26.33 9.89 7.44
CA SER A 272 -25.30 10.06 8.46
C SER A 272 -25.15 8.79 9.31
N VAL A 273 -24.07 8.71 10.08
CA VAL A 273 -23.86 7.66 11.09
C VAL A 273 -25.03 7.57 12.06
N SER A 274 -25.52 8.69 12.59
CA SER A 274 -26.65 8.70 13.54
C SER A 274 -27.94 8.19 12.90
N GLN A 275 -28.22 8.57 11.65
CA GLN A 275 -29.37 8.05 10.91
C GLN A 275 -29.26 6.55 10.64
N MET A 276 -28.04 6.05 10.42
CA MET A 276 -27.82 4.61 10.27
C MET A 276 -28.07 3.86 11.58
N LEU A 277 -27.64 4.42 12.71
CA LEU A 277 -27.92 3.85 14.03
C LEU A 277 -29.43 3.76 14.27
N GLU A 278 -30.16 4.87 14.08
CA GLU A 278 -31.62 4.94 14.24
C GLU A 278 -32.38 3.93 13.36
N VAL A 279 -31.91 3.69 12.13
CA VAL A 279 -32.56 2.76 11.19
C VAL A 279 -32.41 1.30 11.62
N PHE A 280 -31.30 0.94 12.27
CA PHE A 280 -31.00 -0.44 12.65
C PHE A 280 -31.47 -0.82 14.07
N ASP A 281 -31.68 0.16 14.95
CA ASP A 281 -32.19 0.00 16.33
C ASP A 281 -33.72 -0.22 16.40
N VAL A 282 -34.39 -0.44 15.26
CA VAL A 282 -35.84 -0.69 15.15
C VAL A 282 -36.18 -2.17 15.29
#